data_AF-A0A0C2VED3-F1
#
_entry.id   AF-A0A0C2VED3-F1
#
_cell.length_a   1.000
_cell.length_b   1.000
_cell.length_c   1.000
_cell.angle_alpha   90.00
_cell.angle_beta   90.00
_cell.angle_gamma   90.00
#
_symmetry.space_group_name_H-M   'P 1'
#
loop_
_entity.id
_entity.type
_entity.pdbx_description
1 polymer ?
#
loop_
_entity_poly.entity_id
_entity_poly.type
_entity_poly.pdbx_seq_one_letter_code
_entity_poly.pdbx_strand_id
1 'polypeptide(L)'
;MAQLIKLQDYVSRYEKDMIRYPSQYVRLKKQQWTKIKQQWEDGGVYLNEEEIQRFKEEVEGKEGILKRFKKILVRHEEEPEVEEEPDESDDLSFEPSVYYKPETLDDLKHLYLDQLLHFQLKWASSTLTEKSYVDSKYHRDDHLKFFLQRFPDTFLLMYEPILLLKKAPVELEVLLFTPTALWCISLLDQGEDTVFVGSTERFWKVKKGESEHTQLNPLISLDRTASILQQIFDKNDVDFTIHKAVLSRTGYVDFPDIPYGYKVIDKRSIQKWHDHQRTMSSPFKHMQMKAARAVIEYAQTTSVKRMQWSEADEDLLGDTEE
;
A
#
# COMPACT_ATOMS: atom_id res chain seq x y z
N MET A 1 5.43 -1.67 -10.55
CA MET A 1 4.57 -1.17 -9.48
C MET A 1 5.10 -1.63 -8.15
N ALA A 2 5.52 -0.67 -7.31
CA ALA A 2 5.95 -0.86 -5.93
C ALA A 2 4.83 -1.46 -5.06
N GLN A 3 5.14 -1.78 -3.80
CA GLN A 3 4.20 -2.44 -2.89
C GLN A 3 3.82 -1.53 -1.73
N LEU A 4 2.53 -1.22 -1.60
CA LEU A 4 1.97 -0.55 -0.43
C LEU A 4 1.94 -1.52 0.75
N ILE A 5 2.78 -1.25 1.75
CA ILE A 5 2.93 -2.10 2.93
C ILE A 5 2.24 -1.52 4.17
N LYS A 6 2.00 -0.21 4.21
CA LYS A 6 1.22 0.46 5.27
C LYS A 6 0.60 1.74 4.71
N LEU A 7 -0.63 2.02 5.09
CA LEU A 7 -1.35 3.26 4.78
C LEU A 7 -1.90 3.82 6.09
N GLN A 8 -1.42 4.99 6.53
CA GLN A 8 -1.88 5.65 7.76
C GLN A 8 -1.85 4.70 8.97
N ASP A 9 -2.96 4.58 9.71
CA ASP A 9 -3.19 3.62 10.78
C ASP A 9 -4.09 2.43 10.36
N TYR A 10 -4.28 2.20 9.06
CA TYR A 10 -5.10 1.07 8.60
C TYR A 10 -4.39 -0.27 8.79
N VAL A 11 -5.16 -1.33 9.04
CA VAL A 11 -4.60 -2.69 9.21
C VAL A 11 -3.97 -3.15 7.89
N SER A 12 -2.75 -3.67 7.98
CA SER A 12 -2.04 -4.20 6.82
C SER A 12 -1.78 -5.70 6.93
N ARG A 13 -1.95 -6.43 5.83
CA ARG A 13 -1.51 -7.85 5.76
C ARG A 13 -0.02 -7.99 6.05
N TYR A 14 0.79 -6.99 5.70
CA TYR A 14 2.23 -6.99 5.93
C TYR A 14 2.62 -6.87 7.41
N GLU A 15 1.71 -6.43 8.30
CA GLU A 15 1.93 -6.46 9.75
C GLU A 15 1.98 -7.89 10.28
N LYS A 16 1.24 -8.83 9.66
CA LYS A 16 1.24 -10.23 10.07
C LYS A 16 2.54 -10.94 9.70
N ASP A 17 3.02 -10.73 8.47
CA ASP A 17 4.29 -11.32 8.02
C ASP A 17 4.95 -10.49 6.92
N MET A 18 5.87 -9.62 7.34
CA MET A 18 6.59 -8.75 6.43
C MET A 18 7.50 -9.51 5.44
N ILE A 19 7.92 -10.75 5.72
CA ILE A 19 8.84 -11.49 4.85
C ILE A 19 8.06 -12.23 3.75
N ARG A 20 6.90 -12.79 4.09
CA ARG A 20 6.10 -13.65 3.22
C ARG A 20 5.31 -12.87 2.16
N TYR A 21 4.59 -11.82 2.57
CA TYR A 21 3.65 -11.12 1.67
C TYR A 21 4.32 -10.43 0.47
N PRO A 22 5.52 -9.82 0.57
CA PRO A 22 6.13 -9.17 -0.58
C PRO A 22 6.44 -10.12 -1.74
N SER A 23 6.92 -11.32 -1.42
CA SER A 23 7.20 -12.37 -2.41
C SER A 23 5.92 -12.88 -3.06
N GLN A 24 4.85 -13.04 -2.27
CA GLN A 24 3.54 -13.46 -2.78
C GLN A 24 2.94 -12.43 -3.73
N TYR A 25 3.04 -11.15 -3.39
CA TYR A 25 2.56 -10.07 -4.24
C TYR A 25 3.25 -10.09 -5.61
N VAL A 26 4.58 -10.24 -5.66
CA VAL A 26 5.33 -10.33 -6.93
C VAL A 26 4.85 -11.52 -7.77
N ARG A 27 4.61 -12.67 -7.15
CA ARG A 27 4.10 -13.88 -7.83
C ARG A 27 2.69 -13.66 -8.38
N LEU A 28 1.78 -13.18 -7.54
CA LEU A 28 0.38 -12.89 -7.89
C LEU A 28 0.32 -11.92 -9.07
N LYS A 29 1.08 -10.83 -8.99
CA LYS A 29 1.15 -9.83 -10.06
C LYS A 29 1.60 -10.44 -11.40
N LYS A 30 2.59 -11.33 -11.39
CA LYS A 30 3.06 -11.98 -12.63
C LYS A 30 2.00 -12.92 -13.20
N GLN A 31 1.39 -13.75 -12.34
CA GLN A 31 0.36 -14.70 -12.74
C GLN A 31 -0.88 -14.00 -13.33
N GLN A 32 -1.37 -12.96 -12.65
CA GLN A 32 -2.54 -12.18 -13.11
C GLN A 32 -2.26 -11.49 -14.45
N TRP A 33 -1.08 -10.89 -14.61
CA TRP A 33 -0.69 -10.26 -15.88
C TRP A 33 -0.65 -11.26 -17.03
N THR A 34 -0.03 -12.43 -16.82
CA THR A 34 0.03 -13.48 -17.86
C THR A 34 -1.38 -13.93 -18.27
N LYS A 35 -2.27 -14.14 -17.30
CA LYS A 35 -3.65 -14.56 -17.57
C LYS A 35 -4.46 -13.50 -18.33
N ILE A 36 -4.45 -12.26 -17.85
CA ILE A 36 -5.17 -11.15 -18.49
C ILE A 36 -4.66 -10.91 -19.92
N LYS A 37 -3.34 -10.98 -20.13
CA LYS A 37 -2.74 -10.85 -21.45
C LYS A 37 -3.18 -11.97 -22.39
N GLN A 38 -3.19 -13.22 -21.92
CA GLN A 38 -3.64 -14.36 -22.71
C GLN A 38 -5.12 -14.24 -23.08
N GLN A 39 -5.98 -13.90 -22.11
CA GLN A 39 -7.42 -13.72 -22.36
C GLN A 39 -7.70 -12.61 -23.38
N TRP A 40 -6.95 -11.51 -23.32
CA TRP A 40 -7.05 -10.43 -24.30
C TRP A 40 -6.62 -10.87 -25.70
N GLU A 41 -5.51 -11.61 -25.81
CA GLU A 41 -5.02 -12.18 -27.08
C GLU A 41 -6.02 -13.17 -27.68
N ASP A 42 -6.70 -13.95 -26.85
CA ASP A 42 -7.71 -14.94 -27.24
C ASP A 42 -9.10 -14.31 -27.55
N GLY A 43 -9.24 -12.99 -27.40
CA GLY A 43 -10.49 -12.26 -27.65
C GLY A 43 -11.57 -12.47 -26.57
N GLY A 44 -11.19 -13.02 -25.41
CA GLY A 44 -12.08 -13.29 -24.29
C GLY A 44 -12.60 -12.01 -23.64
N VAL A 45 -13.92 -11.95 -23.45
CA VAL A 45 -14.58 -10.93 -22.62
C VAL A 45 -14.21 -11.19 -21.15
N TYR A 46 -13.86 -10.13 -20.42
CA TYR A 46 -13.09 -10.18 -19.18
C TYR A 46 -13.80 -10.73 -17.93
N LEU A 47 -12.98 -11.40 -17.10
CA LEU A 47 -13.01 -11.60 -15.64
C LEU A 47 -14.07 -12.57 -15.07
N ASN A 48 -13.72 -13.86 -15.06
CA ASN A 48 -14.39 -14.86 -14.21
C ASN A 48 -14.11 -14.56 -12.72
N GLU A 49 -15.08 -13.96 -12.05
CA GLU A 49 -15.10 -13.65 -10.62
C GLU A 49 -14.80 -14.87 -9.73
N GLU A 50 -15.23 -16.04 -10.18
CA GLU A 50 -15.05 -17.33 -9.49
C GLU A 50 -13.57 -17.74 -9.29
N GLU A 51 -12.65 -17.27 -10.15
CA GLU A 51 -11.25 -17.72 -10.10
C GLU A 51 -10.37 -16.81 -9.24
N ILE A 52 -10.74 -15.54 -9.12
CA ILE A 52 -10.13 -14.61 -8.16
C ILE A 52 -10.48 -15.05 -6.74
N GLN A 53 -11.67 -15.59 -6.54
CA GLN A 53 -12.10 -16.18 -5.28
C GLN A 53 -11.27 -17.42 -4.91
N ARG A 54 -11.03 -18.35 -5.85
CA ARG A 54 -10.15 -19.52 -5.63
C ARG A 54 -8.73 -19.15 -5.21
N PHE A 55 -8.16 -18.07 -5.73
CA PHE A 55 -6.80 -17.66 -5.36
C PHE A 55 -6.72 -16.92 -4.01
N LYS A 56 -7.79 -16.24 -3.58
CA LYS A 56 -7.88 -15.74 -2.20
C LYS A 56 -7.77 -16.88 -1.19
N GLU A 57 -8.42 -18.01 -1.46
CA GLU A 57 -8.35 -19.21 -0.60
C GLU A 57 -6.91 -19.77 -0.50
N GLU A 58 -6.14 -19.69 -1.58
CA GLU A 58 -4.73 -20.14 -1.64
C GLU A 58 -3.78 -19.22 -0.85
N VAL A 59 -3.95 -17.89 -0.96
CA VAL A 59 -3.18 -16.89 -0.20
C VAL A 59 -3.53 -16.92 1.30
N GLU A 60 -4.80 -17.22 1.62
CA GLU A 60 -5.31 -17.33 2.99
C GLU A 60 -4.99 -18.67 3.65
N GLY A 61 -4.22 -19.55 2.99
CA GLY A 61 -3.73 -20.81 3.58
C GLY A 61 -4.84 -21.81 3.91
N LYS A 62 -6.02 -21.70 3.28
CA LYS A 62 -7.15 -22.62 3.49
C LYS A 62 -7.05 -23.92 2.69
N GLU A 63 -5.87 -24.27 2.17
CA GLU A 63 -5.69 -25.52 1.40
C GLU A 63 -5.74 -26.82 2.25
N GLY A 64 -5.92 -26.74 3.58
CA GLY A 64 -5.94 -27.91 4.46
C GLY A 64 -7.30 -28.49 4.83
N ILE A 65 -8.40 -27.73 4.71
CA ILE A 65 -9.65 -28.05 5.46
C ILE A 65 -10.81 -28.46 4.53
N LEU A 66 -10.92 -27.86 3.34
CA LEU A 66 -12.05 -28.09 2.43
C LEU A 66 -12.07 -29.46 1.73
N LYS A 67 -10.94 -30.20 1.70
CA LYS A 67 -10.90 -31.56 1.13
C LYS A 67 -11.38 -32.65 2.09
N ARG A 68 -11.61 -32.36 3.39
CA ARG A 68 -12.05 -33.36 4.38
C ARG A 68 -13.57 -33.48 4.52
N PHE A 69 -14.35 -32.48 4.10
CA PHE A 69 -15.80 -32.47 4.31
C PHE A 69 -16.65 -32.96 3.13
N LYS A 70 -16.06 -33.16 1.93
CA LYS A 70 -16.80 -33.70 0.77
C LYS A 70 -16.96 -35.24 0.77
N LYS A 71 -16.74 -35.93 1.89
CA LYS A 71 -16.87 -37.39 1.97
C LYS A 71 -17.99 -37.90 2.88
N ILE A 72 -18.77 -37.00 3.49
CA ILE A 72 -19.92 -37.38 4.31
C ILE A 72 -21.12 -36.62 3.76
N LEU A 73 -22.22 -37.35 3.56
CA LEU A 73 -23.54 -36.86 3.15
C LEU A 73 -23.87 -36.85 1.64
N VAL A 74 -23.79 -38.04 1.03
CA VAL A 74 -24.77 -38.44 0.01
C VAL A 74 -25.90 -39.19 0.72
N ARG A 75 -27.04 -38.55 1.00
CA ARG A 75 -28.39 -39.14 0.83
C ARG A 75 -29.55 -38.21 1.26
N HIS A 76 -30.43 -38.01 0.28
CA HIS A 76 -31.89 -37.82 0.31
C HIS A 76 -32.53 -36.46 0.57
N GLU A 77 -33.48 -36.21 -0.34
CA GLU A 77 -34.42 -35.11 -0.57
C GLU A 77 -35.34 -34.80 0.61
N GLU A 78 -35.69 -33.52 0.80
CA GLU A 78 -37.05 -32.96 0.66
C GLU A 78 -36.99 -31.44 0.93
N GLU A 79 -37.59 -30.64 0.04
CA GLU A 79 -37.75 -29.18 0.20
C GLU A 79 -38.71 -28.86 1.37
N PRO A 80 -38.49 -27.75 2.08
CA PRO A 80 -39.47 -26.67 1.95
C PRO A 80 -38.90 -25.23 1.99
N GLU A 81 -39.66 -24.34 1.35
CA GLU A 81 -39.80 -22.89 1.56
C GLU A 81 -38.52 -22.03 1.62
N VAL A 82 -38.23 -21.42 0.46
CA VAL A 82 -37.29 -20.30 0.30
C VAL A 82 -37.87 -19.07 1.00
N GLU A 83 -37.47 -18.82 2.24
CA GLU A 83 -37.35 -17.45 2.74
C GLU A 83 -36.10 -16.85 2.06
N GLU A 84 -36.31 -15.84 1.21
CA GLU A 84 -35.24 -15.06 0.61
C GLU A 84 -34.51 -14.28 1.72
N GLU A 85 -33.48 -14.90 2.31
CA GLU A 85 -32.45 -14.19 3.04
C GLU A 85 -31.70 -13.27 2.04
N PRO A 86 -31.44 -12.00 2.39
CA PRO A 86 -30.71 -11.10 1.51
C PRO A 86 -29.30 -11.67 1.28
N ASP A 87 -28.92 -11.82 0.01
CA ASP A 87 -27.60 -12.20 -0.47
C ASP A 87 -26.46 -11.48 0.29
N GLU A 88 -25.92 -12.13 1.34
CA GLU A 88 -24.70 -11.69 2.03
C GLU A 88 -23.43 -12.18 1.29
N SER A 89 -23.36 -11.88 0.00
CA SER A 89 -22.16 -12.10 -0.82
C SER A 89 -21.37 -10.81 -1.08
N ASP A 90 -21.74 -9.71 -0.43
CA ASP A 90 -21.11 -8.44 -0.73
C ASP A 90 -19.78 -8.24 0.01
N ASP A 91 -18.81 -7.75 -0.75
CA ASP A 91 -17.62 -7.03 -0.28
C ASP A 91 -16.30 -7.80 -0.05
N LEU A 92 -16.15 -8.96 -0.71
CA LEU A 92 -14.83 -9.39 -1.18
C LEU A 92 -14.74 -9.47 -2.71
N SER A 93 -15.86 -9.33 -3.44
CA SER A 93 -15.91 -9.34 -4.89
C SER A 93 -14.94 -8.29 -5.47
N PHE A 94 -14.14 -8.77 -6.41
CA PHE A 94 -13.43 -7.90 -7.33
C PHE A 94 -14.47 -7.68 -8.42
N GLU A 95 -15.17 -6.56 -8.38
CA GLU A 95 -15.97 -6.11 -9.52
C GLU A 95 -15.11 -5.13 -10.29
N PRO A 96 -14.47 -5.56 -11.37
CA PRO A 96 -13.85 -4.64 -12.29
C PRO A 96 -15.01 -3.92 -12.98
N SER A 97 -15.26 -2.66 -12.60
CA SER A 97 -16.07 -1.78 -13.44
C SER A 97 -15.27 -1.46 -14.70
N VAL A 98 -15.24 -2.41 -15.64
CA VAL A 98 -14.61 -2.26 -16.94
C VAL A 98 -15.52 -1.34 -17.76
N TYR A 99 -15.35 -0.02 -17.58
CA TYR A 99 -16.11 0.97 -18.35
C TYR A 99 -15.73 0.99 -19.84
N TYR A 100 -14.62 0.33 -20.22
CA TYR A 100 -14.13 0.34 -21.60
C TYR A 100 -13.32 -0.92 -21.94
N LYS A 101 -13.53 -1.44 -23.17
CA LYS A 101 -12.77 -2.57 -23.72
C LYS A 101 -11.40 -2.08 -24.19
N PRO A 102 -10.28 -2.54 -23.63
CA PRO A 102 -8.95 -2.11 -24.06
C PRO A 102 -8.70 -2.54 -25.51
N GLU A 103 -8.51 -1.56 -26.39
CA GLU A 103 -8.21 -1.78 -27.81
C GLU A 103 -6.72 -2.01 -28.02
N THR A 104 -5.88 -1.41 -27.18
CA THR A 104 -4.42 -1.55 -27.27
C THR A 104 -3.83 -2.28 -26.06
N LEU A 105 -2.62 -2.83 -26.25
CA LEU A 105 -1.85 -3.44 -25.17
C LEU A 105 -1.47 -2.43 -24.07
N ASP A 106 -1.39 -1.14 -24.40
CA ASP A 106 -1.11 -0.09 -23.41
C ASP A 106 -2.34 0.18 -22.54
N ASP A 107 -3.53 0.23 -23.14
CA ASP A 107 -4.80 0.34 -22.40
C ASP A 107 -4.98 -0.85 -21.45
N LEU A 108 -4.61 -2.05 -21.90
CA LEU A 108 -4.63 -3.25 -21.06
C LEU A 108 -3.70 -3.13 -19.85
N LYS A 109 -2.50 -2.54 -20.03
CA LYS A 109 -1.57 -2.28 -18.92
C LYS A 109 -2.15 -1.26 -17.94
N HIS A 110 -2.74 -0.19 -18.46
CA HIS A 110 -3.37 0.84 -17.61
C HIS A 110 -4.49 0.24 -16.77
N LEU A 111 -5.41 -0.50 -17.40
CA LEU A 111 -6.47 -1.23 -16.72
C LEU A 111 -5.92 -2.16 -15.63
N TYR A 112 -4.87 -2.92 -15.96
CA TYR A 112 -4.24 -3.84 -15.01
C TYR A 112 -3.59 -3.11 -13.82
N LEU A 113 -2.90 -1.99 -14.07
CA LEU A 113 -2.27 -1.20 -13.01
C LEU A 113 -3.30 -0.56 -12.08
N ASP A 114 -4.44 -0.12 -12.62
CA ASP A 114 -5.52 0.44 -11.83
C ASP A 114 -6.18 -0.64 -10.97
N GLN A 115 -6.41 -1.84 -11.51
CA GLN A 115 -6.88 -2.99 -10.72
C GLN A 115 -5.89 -3.37 -9.60
N LEU A 116 -4.59 -3.35 -9.91
CA LEU A 116 -3.55 -3.69 -8.96
C LEU A 116 -3.45 -2.66 -7.82
N LEU A 117 -3.76 -1.39 -8.07
CA LEU A 117 -3.87 -0.34 -7.05
C LEU A 117 -4.97 -0.65 -6.04
N HIS A 118 -6.18 -0.98 -6.52
CA HIS A 118 -7.29 -1.36 -5.66
C HIS A 118 -6.94 -2.59 -4.80
N PHE A 119 -6.28 -3.57 -5.41
CA PHE A 119 -5.80 -4.75 -4.68
C PHE A 119 -4.81 -4.40 -3.56
N GLN A 120 -3.86 -3.50 -3.84
CA GLN A 120 -2.92 -3.05 -2.83
C GLN A 120 -3.57 -2.27 -1.69
N LEU A 121 -4.53 -1.37 -2.01
CA LEU A 121 -5.32 -0.67 -0.99
C LEU A 121 -6.05 -1.67 -0.09
N LYS A 122 -6.63 -2.73 -0.66
CA LYS A 122 -7.27 -3.81 0.10
C LYS A 122 -6.29 -4.58 1.00
N TRP A 123 -5.07 -4.84 0.52
CA TRP A 123 -4.03 -5.49 1.34
C TRP A 123 -3.51 -4.61 2.47
N ALA A 124 -3.48 -3.29 2.25
CA ALA A 124 -3.07 -2.30 3.24
C ALA A 124 -4.23 -1.78 4.13
N SER A 125 -5.42 -2.39 4.03
CA SER A 125 -6.59 -2.02 4.85
C SER A 125 -7.43 -3.18 5.35
N SER A 126 -7.11 -4.43 4.97
CA SER A 126 -7.89 -5.57 5.40
C SER A 126 -7.10 -6.87 5.48
N THR A 127 -7.38 -7.61 6.55
CA THR A 127 -6.87 -8.95 6.79
C THR A 127 -8.03 -9.96 6.82
N LEU A 128 -7.70 -11.23 7.06
CA LEU A 128 -8.68 -12.30 7.27
C LEU A 128 -9.68 -12.01 8.39
N THR A 129 -9.23 -11.32 9.44
CA THR A 129 -9.95 -11.14 10.70
C THR A 129 -10.44 -9.71 10.90
N GLU A 130 -9.81 -8.74 10.22
CA GLU A 130 -10.00 -7.31 10.49
C GLU A 130 -10.15 -6.51 9.19
N LYS A 131 -10.83 -5.38 9.28
CA LYS A 131 -10.96 -4.40 8.20
C LYS A 131 -10.85 -2.99 8.77
N SER A 132 -10.17 -2.10 8.05
CA SER A 132 -10.20 -0.67 8.27
C SER A 132 -11.04 -0.02 7.17
N TYR A 133 -11.84 0.98 7.53
CA TYR A 133 -12.62 1.74 6.56
C TYR A 133 -11.70 2.74 5.86
N VAL A 134 -11.40 2.48 4.59
CA VAL A 134 -10.49 3.31 3.78
C VAL A 134 -11.22 4.55 3.30
N ASP A 135 -10.60 5.72 3.48
CA ASP A 135 -11.09 6.96 2.90
C ASP A 135 -11.04 6.91 1.36
N SER A 136 -12.17 7.24 0.73
CA SER A 136 -12.31 7.31 -0.73
C SER A 136 -11.26 8.18 -1.44
N LYS A 137 -10.62 9.13 -0.73
CA LYS A 137 -9.55 9.96 -1.28
C LYS A 137 -8.38 9.13 -1.82
N TYR A 138 -8.03 8.03 -1.17
CA TYR A 138 -6.85 7.22 -1.54
C TYR A 138 -7.00 6.49 -2.87
N HIS A 139 -8.23 6.24 -3.32
CA HIS A 139 -8.49 5.66 -4.64
C HIS A 139 -8.14 6.63 -5.79
N ARG A 140 -8.21 7.94 -5.51
CA ARG A 140 -7.97 9.01 -6.48
C ARG A 140 -6.69 9.80 -6.19
N ASP A 141 -5.93 9.40 -5.19
CA ASP A 141 -4.70 10.08 -4.79
C ASP A 141 -3.61 9.89 -5.87
N ASP A 142 -3.23 10.99 -6.51
CA ASP A 142 -2.23 11.01 -7.56
C ASP A 142 -0.81 10.71 -7.05
N HIS A 143 -0.47 11.10 -5.81
CA HIS A 143 0.82 10.81 -5.21
C HIS A 143 0.95 9.32 -4.93
N LEU A 144 -0.08 8.71 -4.35
CA LEU A 144 -0.10 7.28 -4.10
C LEU A 144 0.01 6.50 -5.41
N LYS A 145 -0.75 6.88 -6.44
CA LYS A 145 -0.63 6.31 -7.80
C LYS A 145 0.77 6.45 -8.36
N PHE A 146 1.39 7.62 -8.20
CA PHE A 146 2.75 7.86 -8.65
C PHE A 146 3.75 6.92 -7.98
N PHE A 147 3.76 6.81 -6.65
CA PHE A 147 4.68 5.91 -5.96
C PHE A 147 4.43 4.44 -6.27
N LEU A 148 3.17 4.04 -6.42
CA LEU A 148 2.85 2.64 -6.66
C LEU A 148 3.11 2.27 -8.11
N GLN A 149 2.48 2.92 -9.08
CA GLN A 149 2.52 2.45 -10.47
C GLN A 149 3.89 2.64 -11.13
N ARG A 150 4.64 3.68 -10.74
CA ARG A 150 5.83 4.11 -11.47
C ARG A 150 7.14 3.48 -11.01
N PHE A 151 7.17 2.88 -9.81
CA PHE A 151 8.37 2.28 -9.22
C PHE A 151 8.43 0.75 -9.37
N PRO A 152 9.63 0.13 -9.26
CA PRO A 152 9.80 -1.32 -9.27
C PRO A 152 9.02 -2.02 -8.15
N ASP A 153 8.61 -3.27 -8.36
CA ASP A 153 7.92 -4.10 -7.36
C ASP A 153 8.80 -4.59 -6.21
N THR A 154 10.08 -4.25 -6.23
CA THR A 154 11.02 -4.44 -5.12
C THR A 154 11.01 -3.28 -4.14
N PHE A 155 10.28 -2.20 -4.42
CA PHE A 155 10.17 -1.05 -3.54
C PHE A 155 8.97 -1.26 -2.62
N LEU A 156 9.14 -0.92 -1.34
CA LEU A 156 8.07 -0.98 -0.35
C LEU A 156 7.70 0.44 0.09
N LEU A 157 6.41 0.75 0.13
CA LEU A 157 5.88 2.06 0.43
C LEU A 157 5.05 2.00 1.72
N MET A 158 5.42 2.81 2.71
CA MET A 158 4.50 3.23 3.77
C MET A 158 4.04 4.65 3.47
N TYR A 159 2.75 4.83 3.24
CA TYR A 159 2.19 6.13 2.91
C TYR A 159 1.65 6.78 4.17
N GLU A 160 2.40 7.78 4.65
CA GLU A 160 2.12 8.56 5.87
C GLU A 160 1.78 7.67 7.08
N PRO A 161 2.64 6.71 7.46
CA PRO A 161 2.29 5.76 8.52
C PRO A 161 2.21 6.46 9.88
N ILE A 162 1.28 6.01 10.71
CA ILE A 162 1.18 6.44 12.10
C ILE A 162 1.87 5.40 12.98
N LEU A 163 2.89 5.83 13.75
CA LEU A 163 3.58 4.97 14.69
C LEU A 163 3.15 5.24 16.13
N LEU A 164 3.10 4.21 16.97
CA LEU A 164 2.79 4.32 18.38
C LEU A 164 4.09 4.34 19.22
N LEU A 165 4.56 5.53 19.58
CA LEU A 165 5.79 5.74 20.35
C LEU A 165 5.45 6.09 21.79
N LYS A 166 5.81 5.24 22.76
CA LYS A 166 5.49 5.43 24.19
C LYS A 166 4.00 5.76 24.43
N LYS A 167 3.10 5.09 23.69
CA LYS A 167 1.64 5.29 23.69
C LYS A 167 1.15 6.61 23.08
N ALA A 168 2.03 7.39 22.44
CA ALA A 168 1.64 8.57 21.67
C ALA A 168 1.65 8.23 20.17
N PRO A 169 0.55 8.50 19.44
CA PRO A 169 0.52 8.36 17.99
C PRO A 169 1.36 9.47 17.35
N VAL A 170 2.24 9.11 16.42
CA VAL A 170 3.07 10.05 15.67
C VAL A 170 2.98 9.72 14.18
N GLU A 171 2.43 10.65 13.42
CA GLU A 171 2.39 10.59 11.96
C GLU A 171 3.78 10.87 11.38
N LEU A 172 4.19 10.04 10.43
CA LEU A 172 5.46 10.18 9.71
C LEU A 172 5.22 10.63 8.27
N GLU A 173 6.29 11.10 7.64
CA GLU A 173 6.33 11.38 6.19
C GLU A 173 6.23 10.08 5.36
N VAL A 174 6.09 10.21 4.04
CA VAL A 174 6.08 9.05 3.13
C VAL A 174 7.42 8.32 3.21
N LEU A 175 7.37 7.01 3.47
CA LEU A 175 8.54 6.15 3.59
C LEU A 175 8.64 5.21 2.39
N LEU A 176 9.69 5.36 1.60
CA LEU A 176 9.96 4.52 0.44
C LEU A 176 11.24 3.71 0.67
N PHE A 177 11.06 2.42 0.94
CA PHE A 177 12.15 1.46 1.11
C PHE A 177 12.59 0.96 -0.26
N THR A 178 13.75 1.42 -0.70
CA THR A 178 14.44 0.91 -1.89
C THR A 178 15.33 -0.28 -1.50
N PRO A 179 15.90 -1.03 -2.46
CA PRO A 179 16.84 -2.09 -2.11
C PRO A 179 18.12 -1.65 -1.39
N THR A 180 18.46 -0.35 -1.39
CA THR A 180 19.73 0.16 -0.83
C THR A 180 19.56 1.13 0.33
N ALA A 181 18.42 1.80 0.43
CA ALA A 181 18.19 2.86 1.41
C ALA A 181 16.69 3.11 1.64
N LEU A 182 16.38 3.73 2.78
CA LEU A 182 15.08 4.30 3.07
C LEU A 182 15.05 5.76 2.65
N TRP A 183 14.03 6.17 1.91
CA TRP A 183 13.73 7.56 1.62
C TRP A 183 12.55 8.05 2.45
N CYS A 184 12.78 9.07 3.27
CA CYS A 184 11.74 9.88 3.90
C CYS A 184 11.43 11.03 2.96
N ILE A 185 10.19 11.11 2.48
CA ILE A 185 9.79 12.02 1.42
C ILE A 185 8.66 12.89 1.94
N SER A 186 8.90 14.21 1.98
CA SER A 186 7.86 15.20 2.23
C SER A 186 7.35 15.75 0.92
N LEU A 187 6.04 15.66 0.72
CA LEU A 187 5.37 16.05 -0.52
C LEU A 187 4.98 17.51 -0.48
N LEU A 188 5.32 18.23 -1.56
CA LEU A 188 4.90 19.61 -1.78
C LEU A 188 3.97 19.66 -3.00
N ASP A 189 2.67 19.73 -2.73
CA ASP A 189 1.66 19.92 -3.77
C ASP A 189 0.72 21.08 -3.41
N GLN A 190 0.83 22.16 -4.16
CA GLN A 190 -0.02 23.35 -4.06
C GLN A 190 -0.55 23.77 -5.45
N GLY A 191 -0.57 22.80 -6.38
CA GLY A 191 -0.96 22.98 -7.77
C GLY A 191 0.18 23.39 -8.70
N GLU A 192 -0.14 23.46 -9.98
CA GLU A 192 0.86 23.61 -11.05
C GLU A 192 1.63 24.91 -11.02
N ASP A 193 2.92 24.81 -11.38
CA ASP A 193 3.87 25.92 -11.51
C ASP A 193 4.03 26.78 -10.24
N THR A 194 3.72 26.20 -9.08
CA THR A 194 3.96 26.82 -7.78
C THR A 194 5.47 26.87 -7.49
N VAL A 195 5.94 28.01 -6.99
CA VAL A 195 7.33 28.20 -6.56
C VAL A 195 7.41 28.20 -5.04
N PHE A 196 8.16 27.25 -4.49
CA PHE A 196 8.46 27.16 -3.06
C PHE A 196 9.82 27.79 -2.80
N VAL A 197 9.85 28.89 -2.04
CA VAL A 197 11.10 29.54 -1.62
C VAL A 197 11.53 28.91 -0.30
N GLY A 198 12.54 28.04 -0.40
CA GLY A 198 13.12 27.32 0.72
C GLY A 198 13.97 28.23 1.60
N SER A 199 13.87 28.03 2.90
CA SER A 199 14.66 28.73 3.91
C SER A 199 14.99 27.79 5.08
N THR A 200 15.96 28.18 5.90
CA THR A 200 16.23 27.52 7.19
C THR A 200 15.28 27.98 8.30
N GLU A 201 14.39 28.93 8.00
CA GLU A 201 13.41 29.43 8.95
C GLU A 201 12.27 28.44 9.14
N ARG A 202 11.39 28.73 10.10
CA ARG A 202 10.23 27.88 10.41
C ARG A 202 9.23 27.80 9.26
N PHE A 203 9.17 28.81 8.41
CA PHE A 203 8.19 28.92 7.34
C PHE A 203 8.86 29.14 5.99
N TRP A 204 8.33 28.48 4.97
CA TRP A 204 8.65 28.69 3.57
C TRP A 204 7.60 29.58 2.93
N LYS A 205 8.01 30.37 1.93
CA LYS A 205 7.08 31.17 1.13
C LYS A 205 6.65 30.36 -0.09
N VAL A 206 5.35 30.35 -0.35
CA VAL A 206 4.75 29.66 -1.48
C VAL A 206 4.15 30.70 -2.40
N LYS A 207 4.61 30.73 -3.65
CA LYS A 207 4.18 31.68 -4.67
C LYS A 207 3.48 30.95 -5.81
N LYS A 208 2.24 31.34 -6.09
CA LYS A 208 1.45 30.81 -7.21
C LYS A 208 0.81 31.96 -7.97
N GLY A 209 1.38 32.29 -9.13
CA GLY A 209 1.01 33.50 -9.88
C GLY A 209 1.21 34.75 -9.02
N GLU A 210 0.12 35.47 -8.76
CA GLU A 210 0.11 36.68 -7.92
C GLU A 210 -0.14 36.40 -6.43
N SER A 211 -0.54 35.17 -6.07
CA SER A 211 -0.81 34.80 -4.69
C SER A 211 0.47 34.34 -3.97
N GLU A 212 0.69 34.89 -2.77
CA GLU A 212 1.78 34.49 -1.88
C GLU A 212 1.20 34.15 -0.50
N HIS A 213 1.59 32.99 0.03
CA HIS A 213 1.31 32.60 1.41
C HIS A 213 2.51 31.88 2.01
N THR A 214 2.43 31.56 3.30
CA THR A 214 3.50 30.82 3.99
C THR A 214 3.01 29.43 4.38
N GLN A 215 3.93 28.47 4.35
CA GLN A 215 3.69 27.11 4.82
C GLN A 215 4.80 26.69 5.79
N LEU A 216 4.54 25.70 6.64
CA LEU A 216 5.57 25.17 7.53
C LEU A 216 6.73 24.58 6.71
N ASN A 217 7.94 24.77 7.20
CA ASN A 217 9.13 24.19 6.58
C ASN A 217 9.07 22.64 6.63
N PRO A 218 9.04 21.93 5.48
CA PRO A 218 8.93 20.47 5.41
C PRO A 218 10.18 19.76 5.96
N LEU A 219 11.30 20.46 6.11
CA LEU A 219 12.50 19.88 6.72
C LEU A 219 12.28 19.52 8.19
N ILE A 220 11.37 20.22 8.89
CA ILE A 220 11.08 19.98 10.32
C ILE A 220 10.47 18.60 10.52
N SER A 221 9.47 18.25 9.72
CA SER A 221 8.81 16.95 9.79
C SER A 221 9.69 15.83 9.24
N LEU A 222 10.53 16.10 8.24
CA LEU A 222 11.57 15.18 7.76
C LEU A 222 12.62 14.86 8.84
N ASP A 223 13.11 15.87 9.56
CA ASP A 223 14.08 15.68 10.65
C ASP A 223 13.49 14.85 11.80
N ARG A 224 12.24 15.16 12.19
CA ARG A 224 11.51 14.36 13.18
C ARG A 224 11.39 12.91 12.73
N THR A 225 10.93 12.69 11.50
CA THR A 225 10.73 11.35 10.92
C THR A 225 12.03 10.57 10.85
N ALA A 226 13.10 11.16 10.31
CA ALA A 226 14.40 10.52 10.22
C ALA A 226 14.98 10.19 11.60
N SER A 227 14.82 11.08 12.59
CA SER A 227 15.30 10.85 13.96
C SER A 227 14.59 9.68 14.64
N ILE A 228 13.26 9.57 14.46
CA ILE A 228 12.46 8.45 14.98
C ILE A 228 12.91 7.14 14.33
N LEU A 229 13.06 7.13 13.01
CA LEU A 229 13.44 5.94 12.26
C LEU A 229 14.86 5.50 12.59
N GLN A 230 15.80 6.43 12.77
CA GLN A 230 17.15 6.11 13.21
C GLN A 230 17.14 5.42 14.58
N GLN A 231 16.36 5.92 15.55
CA GLN A 231 16.24 5.26 16.86
C GLN A 231 15.65 3.85 16.75
N ILE A 232 14.65 3.64 15.88
CA ILE A 232 14.08 2.32 15.62
C ILE A 232 15.14 1.41 15.00
N PHE A 233 15.92 1.91 14.05
CA PHE A 233 16.97 1.14 13.39
C PHE A 233 18.09 0.75 14.35
N ASP A 234 18.59 1.70 15.16
CA ASP A 234 19.62 1.45 16.15
C ASP A 234 19.18 0.39 17.17
N LYS A 235 17.92 0.48 17.65
CA LYS A 235 17.36 -0.49 18.61
C LYS A 235 17.22 -1.90 18.04
N ASN A 236 17.01 -2.02 16.73
CA ASN A 236 16.79 -3.29 16.04
C ASN A 236 18.05 -3.78 15.29
N ASP A 237 19.20 -3.14 15.51
CA ASP A 237 20.47 -3.47 14.84
C ASP A 237 20.34 -3.45 13.30
N VAL A 238 19.68 -2.42 12.79
CA VAL A 238 19.43 -2.23 11.36
C VAL A 238 20.40 -1.20 10.81
N ASP A 239 21.43 -1.66 10.09
CA ASP A 239 22.27 -0.78 9.29
C ASP A 239 21.61 -0.52 7.92
N PHE A 240 20.85 0.58 7.84
CA PHE A 240 20.14 0.96 6.62
C PHE A 240 20.08 2.48 6.46
N THR A 241 20.66 3.00 5.39
CA THR A 241 20.80 4.45 5.16
C THR A 241 19.47 5.15 5.02
N ILE A 242 19.29 6.27 5.72
CA ILE A 242 18.12 7.14 5.62
C ILE A 242 18.45 8.37 4.77
N HIS A 243 17.66 8.60 3.72
CA HIS A 243 17.71 9.80 2.89
C HIS A 243 16.48 10.66 3.14
N LYS A 244 16.68 11.98 3.27
CA LYS A 244 15.60 12.96 3.41
C LYS A 244 15.40 13.67 2.09
N ALA A 245 14.17 13.70 1.59
CA ALA A 245 13.85 14.38 0.35
C ALA A 245 12.58 15.23 0.46
N VAL A 246 12.62 16.40 -0.16
CA VAL A 246 11.44 17.22 -0.42
C VAL A 246 11.09 17.01 -1.89
N LEU A 247 9.85 16.59 -2.15
CA LEU A 247 9.41 16.22 -3.50
C LEU A 247 8.21 17.06 -3.93
N SER A 248 8.35 17.78 -5.05
CA SER A 248 7.25 18.41 -5.75
C SER A 248 7.17 17.89 -7.18
N ARG A 249 5.98 17.43 -7.60
CA ARG A 249 5.75 16.93 -8.96
C ARG A 249 5.52 18.05 -9.97
N THR A 250 4.84 19.10 -9.54
CA THR A 250 4.23 20.12 -10.39
C THR A 250 4.83 21.51 -10.13
N GLY A 251 5.50 21.70 -9.00
CA GLY A 251 6.13 22.96 -8.61
C GLY A 251 7.66 22.95 -8.70
N TYR A 252 8.21 24.16 -8.54
CA TYR A 252 9.64 24.42 -8.47
C TYR A 252 10.03 24.75 -7.04
N VAL A 253 11.19 24.28 -6.60
CA VAL A 253 11.75 24.66 -5.31
C VAL A 253 12.97 25.53 -5.57
N ASP A 254 12.93 26.76 -5.08
CA ASP A 254 14.06 27.68 -5.06
C ASP A 254 14.67 27.66 -3.66
N PHE A 255 15.75 26.89 -3.51
CA PHE A 255 16.47 26.77 -2.25
C PHE A 255 17.96 26.66 -2.55
N PRO A 256 18.68 27.80 -2.66
CA PRO A 256 20.11 27.78 -3.02
C PRO A 256 20.99 27.13 -1.94
N ASP A 257 20.67 27.40 -0.68
CA ASP A 257 21.46 26.97 0.49
C ASP A 257 20.88 25.70 1.14
N ILE A 258 20.71 24.64 0.36
CA ILE A 258 20.16 23.36 0.84
C ILE A 258 21.10 22.77 1.91
N PRO A 259 20.62 22.50 3.14
CA PRO A 259 21.46 21.88 4.16
C PRO A 259 21.94 20.48 3.75
N TYR A 260 23.09 20.07 4.30
CA TYR A 260 23.64 18.75 4.02
C TYR A 260 22.66 17.62 4.41
N GLY A 261 22.61 16.57 3.59
CA GLY A 261 21.77 15.40 3.82
C GLY A 261 20.33 15.52 3.30
N TYR A 262 19.95 16.65 2.71
CA TYR A 262 18.67 16.83 2.04
C TYR A 262 18.79 16.75 0.53
N LYS A 263 17.76 16.19 -0.11
CA LYS A 263 17.59 16.20 -1.56
C LYS A 263 16.31 16.91 -1.92
N VAL A 264 16.40 17.90 -2.80
CA VAL A 264 15.24 18.58 -3.36
C VAL A 264 14.97 17.97 -4.73
N ILE A 265 13.75 17.47 -4.90
CA ILE A 265 13.26 16.86 -6.14
C ILE A 265 12.06 17.68 -6.59
N ASP A 266 12.26 18.54 -7.57
CA ASP A 266 11.24 19.44 -8.10
C ASP A 266 10.85 19.05 -9.53
N LYS A 267 9.94 19.81 -10.15
CA LYS A 267 9.51 19.61 -11.55
C LYS A 267 10.67 19.47 -12.55
N ARG A 268 11.83 20.10 -12.31
CA ARG A 268 13.01 20.02 -13.20
C ARG A 268 13.77 18.71 -13.06
N SER A 269 13.83 18.18 -11.83
CA SER A 269 14.70 17.05 -11.47
C SER A 269 13.95 15.73 -11.28
N ILE A 270 12.63 15.77 -11.13
CA ILE A 270 11.81 14.60 -10.82
C ILE A 270 11.96 13.48 -11.84
N GLN A 271 11.97 13.78 -13.14
CA GLN A 271 12.09 12.77 -14.19
C GLN A 271 13.43 12.03 -14.09
N LYS A 272 14.53 12.76 -13.90
CA LYS A 272 15.87 12.18 -13.75
C LYS A 272 15.96 11.30 -12.49
N TRP A 273 15.41 11.78 -11.37
CA TRP A 273 15.38 10.99 -10.14
C TRP A 273 14.56 9.71 -10.32
N HIS A 274 13.38 9.83 -10.91
CA HIS A 274 12.48 8.73 -11.18
C HIS A 274 13.11 7.66 -12.10
N ASP A 275 13.74 8.07 -13.19
CA ASP A 275 14.40 7.13 -14.11
C ASP A 275 15.55 6.40 -13.42
N HIS A 276 16.31 7.09 -12.57
CA HIS A 276 17.33 6.45 -11.74
C HIS A 276 16.73 5.36 -10.83
N GLN A 277 15.62 5.66 -10.12
CA GLN A 277 14.97 4.67 -9.27
C GLN A 277 14.44 3.46 -10.05
N ARG A 278 13.91 3.66 -11.27
CA ARG A 278 13.39 2.57 -12.12
C ARG A 278 14.46 1.60 -12.59
N THR A 279 15.71 2.04 -12.73
CA THR A 279 16.82 1.16 -13.12
C THR A 279 17.27 0.23 -11.99
N MET A 280 16.86 0.49 -10.74
CA MET A 280 17.19 -0.35 -9.58
C MET A 280 16.35 -1.63 -9.56
N SER A 281 16.80 -2.62 -10.35
CA SER A 281 16.15 -3.93 -10.51
C SER A 281 16.69 -5.01 -9.57
N SER A 282 17.48 -4.64 -8.56
CA SER A 282 18.01 -5.62 -7.60
C SER A 282 16.88 -6.29 -6.82
N PRO A 283 16.98 -7.60 -6.53
CA PRO A 283 15.99 -8.31 -5.72
C PRO A 283 15.93 -7.74 -4.30
N PHE A 284 14.89 -8.14 -3.56
CA PHE A 284 14.76 -7.80 -2.14
C PHE A 284 16.02 -8.14 -1.37
N LYS A 285 16.55 -7.18 -0.62
CA LYS A 285 17.71 -7.38 0.25
C LYS A 285 17.25 -7.68 1.67
N HIS A 286 18.02 -8.50 2.37
CA HIS A 286 17.75 -8.83 3.77
C HIS A 286 17.62 -7.58 4.65
N MET A 287 18.53 -6.60 4.50
CA MET A 287 18.50 -5.36 5.29
C MET A 287 17.29 -4.49 4.99
N GLN A 288 16.81 -4.45 3.74
CA GLN A 288 15.58 -3.76 3.37
C GLN A 288 14.37 -4.38 4.10
N MET A 289 14.29 -5.72 4.14
CA MET A 289 13.22 -6.42 4.82
C MET A 289 13.29 -6.25 6.34
N LYS A 290 14.50 -6.34 6.92
CA LYS A 290 14.74 -6.11 8.34
C LYS A 290 14.34 -4.68 8.74
N ALA A 291 14.71 -3.69 7.94
CA ALA A 291 14.35 -2.29 8.15
C ALA A 291 12.84 -2.06 8.08
N ALA A 292 12.17 -2.56 7.03
CA ALA A 292 10.74 -2.36 6.87
C ALA A 292 9.93 -3.08 7.96
N ARG A 293 10.37 -4.27 8.39
CA ARG A 293 9.81 -4.98 9.53
C ARG A 293 10.00 -4.21 10.84
N ALA A 294 11.19 -3.68 11.09
CA ALA A 294 11.47 -2.92 12.31
C ALA A 294 10.57 -1.68 12.46
N VAL A 295 10.15 -1.06 11.35
CA VAL A 295 9.23 0.09 11.37
C VAL A 295 7.77 -0.36 11.52
N ILE A 296 7.34 -1.38 10.76
CA ILE A 296 5.93 -1.80 10.76
C ILE A 296 5.48 -2.35 12.12
N GLU A 297 6.40 -2.91 12.91
CA GLU A 297 6.13 -3.38 14.27
C GLU A 297 5.76 -2.25 15.26
N TYR A 298 6.09 -1.00 14.95
CA TYR A 298 5.66 0.18 15.72
C TYR A 298 4.40 0.83 15.15
N ALA A 299 3.86 0.34 14.04
CA ALA A 299 2.71 0.95 13.40
C ALA A 299 1.47 0.84 14.30
N GLN A 300 0.75 1.94 14.42
CA GLN A 300 -0.59 1.92 15.00
C GLN A 300 -1.54 1.28 14.00
N THR A 301 -2.48 0.49 14.52
CA THR A 301 -3.54 -0.12 13.71
C THR A 301 -4.90 0.16 14.35
N THR A 302 -5.76 0.82 13.57
CA THR A 302 -7.16 1.09 13.88
C THR A 302 -8.02 0.25 12.92
N SER A 303 -8.68 -0.78 13.44
CA SER A 303 -9.51 -1.69 12.64
C SER A 303 -10.66 -2.26 13.44
N VAL A 304 -11.66 -2.78 12.74
CA VAL A 304 -12.78 -3.52 13.32
C VAL A 304 -12.62 -5.01 13.02
N LYS A 305 -12.96 -5.86 13.99
CA LYS A 305 -13.07 -7.31 13.77
C LYS A 305 -14.24 -7.59 12.84
N ARG A 306 -14.07 -8.56 11.95
CA ARG A 306 -15.14 -9.05 11.07
C ARG A 306 -16.12 -9.89 11.90
N MET A 307 -17.42 -9.60 11.78
CA MET A 307 -18.51 -10.20 12.57
C MET A 307 -18.54 -11.74 12.49
N GLN A 308 -18.19 -12.31 11.32
CA GLN A 308 -18.07 -13.77 11.11
C GLN A 308 -17.06 -14.48 12.02
N TRP A 309 -16.16 -13.75 12.69
CA TRP A 309 -15.17 -14.31 13.62
C TRP A 309 -15.44 -13.97 15.09
N SER A 310 -16.39 -13.08 15.39
CA SER A 310 -16.81 -12.82 16.77
C SER A 310 -17.68 -13.95 17.32
N GLU A 311 -18.51 -14.57 16.48
CA GLU A 311 -19.39 -15.68 16.88
C GLU A 311 -18.60 -16.97 17.12
N ALA A 312 -17.60 -17.27 16.28
CA ALA A 312 -16.76 -18.47 16.43
C ALA A 312 -15.84 -18.45 17.67
N ASP A 313 -15.51 -17.28 18.20
CA ASP A 313 -14.74 -17.14 19.45
C ASP A 313 -15.63 -17.28 20.70
N GLU A 314 -16.93 -16.99 20.62
CA GLU A 314 -17.89 -17.20 21.72
C GLU A 314 -18.28 -18.68 21.87
N ASP A 315 -18.43 -19.41 20.77
CA ASP A 315 -18.75 -20.85 20.79
C ASP A 315 -17.62 -21.71 21.37
N LEU A 316 -16.35 -21.27 21.29
CA LEU A 316 -15.20 -21.99 21.86
C LEU A 316 -15.05 -21.80 23.39
N LEU A 317 -15.73 -20.81 23.97
CA LEU A 317 -15.75 -20.55 25.41
C LEU A 317 -17.00 -21.10 26.10
N GLY A 318 -18.05 -21.46 25.35
CA GLY A 318 -19.28 -22.05 25.86
C GLY A 318 -19.18 -23.54 26.25
N ASP A 319 -18.21 -24.28 25.70
CA ASP A 319 -18.12 -25.75 25.85
C ASP A 319 -17.21 -26.22 27.01
N THR A 320 -16.90 -25.35 27.98
CA THR A 320 -16.12 -25.75 29.19
C THR A 320 -16.89 -25.74 30.51
N GLU A 321 -18.19 -25.54 30.48
CA GLU A 321 -19.06 -25.75 31.64
C GLU A 321 -20.29 -26.59 31.27
N GLU A 322 -20.12 -27.92 31.26
CA GLU A 322 -21.14 -28.87 31.73
C GLU A 322 -20.52 -30.25 32.09
#